data_AF-A0A7Y5ATL8-F1
#
_entry.id   AF-A0A7Y5ATL8-F1
#
_cell.length_a   1.000
_cell.length_b   1.000
_cell.length_c   1.000
_cell.angle_alpha   90.00
_cell.angle_beta   90.00
_cell.angle_gamma   90.00
#
_symmetry.space_group_name_H-M   'P 1'
#
loop_
_entity.id
_entity.type
_entity.pdbx_description
1 polymer ?
#
loop_
_entity_poly.entity_id
_entity_poly.type
_entity_poly.pdbx_seq_one_letter_code
_entity_poly.pdbx_strand_id
1 'polypeptide(L)'
;MNWNKKLDFSSKSEIQEFEIDLEEFQKREGGPPFHWLKLSDLWCEDSPTDHDKRIFACVLDLRLNVSCLEVNLSKIVESANNSNLDTKENIYEAFRCFELNTSYITRYRSIFDKIMGLLVLIIRPEMYDSFSVAKKKKNKFVNIMSLIDDDHKHFATKLSESIALFDNKYRTAEVHGSGSVRKWNFEMIYGPSGNQADMFWSWNTLHPLLTALGKY
;
A
#
# COMPACT_ATOMS: atom_id res chain seq x y z
N MET A 1 4.53 12.12 20.76
CA MET A 1 3.49 11.10 21.05
C MET A 1 4.05 9.94 21.90
N ASN A 2 3.36 9.47 22.94
CA ASN A 2 3.77 8.27 23.71
C ASN A 2 3.19 7.02 23.02
N TRP A 3 4.00 6.33 22.22
CA TRP A 3 3.61 5.24 21.32
C TRP A 3 3.12 3.95 22.03
N ASN A 4 3.13 3.91 23.36
CA ASN A 4 2.60 2.79 24.15
C ASN A 4 1.07 2.81 24.33
N LYS A 5 0.37 3.79 23.74
CA LYS A 5 -1.10 3.84 23.69
C LYS A 5 -1.58 3.46 22.30
N LYS A 6 -2.74 2.80 22.23
CA LYS A 6 -3.50 2.61 20.98
C LYS A 6 -3.63 3.97 20.30
N LEU A 7 -3.41 4.05 18.98
CA LEU A 7 -3.72 5.25 18.20
C LEU A 7 -5.22 5.52 18.35
N ASP A 8 -5.54 6.47 19.22
CA ASP A 8 -6.88 6.89 19.56
C ASP A 8 -6.85 8.42 19.48
N PHE A 9 -7.41 8.94 18.40
CA PHE A 9 -7.44 10.38 18.14
C PHE A 9 -8.68 10.96 18.80
N SER A 10 -8.49 11.95 19.65
CA SER A 10 -9.55 12.64 20.38
C SER A 10 -9.90 14.00 19.78
N SER A 11 -9.05 14.54 18.89
CA SER A 11 -9.26 15.84 18.27
C SER A 11 -8.62 15.94 16.89
N LYS A 12 -9.06 16.93 16.10
CA LYS A 12 -8.41 17.28 14.82
C LYS A 12 -6.95 17.70 15.00
N SER A 13 -6.62 18.37 16.11
CA SER A 13 -5.25 18.79 16.43
C SER A 13 -4.31 17.59 16.57
N GLU A 14 -4.73 16.54 17.27
CA GLU A 14 -3.91 15.32 17.43
C GLU A 14 -3.67 14.62 16.07
N ILE A 15 -4.65 14.68 15.16
CA ILE A 15 -4.50 14.14 13.81
C ILE A 15 -3.49 14.95 13.01
N GLN A 16 -3.55 16.28 13.08
CA GLN A 16 -2.60 17.17 12.41
C GLN A 16 -1.17 16.96 12.94
N GLU A 17 -1.01 16.82 14.27
CA GLU A 17 0.28 16.48 14.88
C GLU A 17 0.80 15.12 14.37
N PHE A 18 -0.06 14.12 14.28
CA PHE A 18 0.30 12.83 13.70
C PHE A 18 0.69 12.92 12.22
N GLU A 19 0.00 13.73 11.42
CA GLU A 19 0.35 13.97 10.02
C GLU A 19 1.74 14.62 9.90
N ILE A 20 2.07 15.56 10.79
CA ILE A 20 3.40 16.17 10.87
C ILE A 20 4.45 15.10 11.25
N ASP A 21 4.22 14.33 12.31
CA ASP A 21 5.12 13.26 12.74
C ASP A 21 5.35 12.23 11.62
N LEU A 22 4.32 11.90 10.84
CA LEU A 22 4.40 10.97 9.71
C LEU A 22 5.23 11.56 8.55
N GLU A 23 5.05 12.83 8.22
CA GLU A 23 5.85 13.51 7.21
C GLU A 23 7.32 13.65 7.64
N GLU A 24 7.59 13.93 8.92
CA GLU A 24 8.94 13.95 9.48
C GLU A 24 9.59 12.56 9.41
N PHE A 25 8.83 11.50 9.72
CA PHE A 25 9.29 10.13 9.53
C PHE A 25 9.66 9.86 8.07
N GLN A 26 8.79 10.19 7.11
CA GLN A 26 9.09 10.00 5.68
C GLN A 26 10.37 10.74 5.28
N LYS A 27 10.49 12.02 5.63
CA LYS A 27 11.68 12.84 5.34
C LYS A 27 12.95 12.23 5.93
N ARG A 28 12.91 11.80 7.20
CA ARG A 28 14.06 11.18 7.87
C ARG A 28 14.50 9.88 7.20
N GLU A 29 13.54 9.09 6.72
CA GLU A 29 13.80 7.80 6.07
C GLU A 29 14.04 7.92 4.54
N GLY A 30 14.12 9.15 4.01
CA GLY A 30 14.37 9.40 2.58
C GLY A 30 13.15 9.24 1.67
N GLY A 31 11.95 9.06 2.23
CA GLY A 31 10.70 9.05 1.49
C GLY A 31 10.27 10.45 1.03
N PRO A 32 9.66 10.60 -0.16
CA PRO A 32 9.04 11.85 -0.55
C PRO A 32 7.86 12.18 0.38
N PRO A 33 7.59 13.48 0.65
CA PRO A 33 6.35 13.87 1.29
C PRO A 33 5.19 13.58 0.33
N PHE A 34 4.22 12.79 0.78
CA PHE A 34 3.08 12.38 -0.05
C PHE A 34 1.76 12.88 0.52
N HIS A 35 1.11 13.77 -0.23
CA HIS A 35 -0.10 14.45 0.18
C HIS A 35 -1.23 14.11 -0.79
N TRP A 36 -1.87 12.95 -0.61
CA TRP A 36 -3.03 12.58 -1.44
C TRP A 36 -4.36 12.77 -0.71
N LEU A 37 -4.42 12.55 0.61
CA LEU A 37 -5.64 12.76 1.40
C LEU A 37 -5.30 13.10 2.85
N LYS A 38 -5.61 14.32 3.30
CA LYS A 38 -5.38 14.72 4.69
C LYS A 38 -6.36 14.02 5.63
N LEU A 39 -5.82 13.37 6.65
CA LEU A 39 -6.63 12.69 7.67
C LEU A 39 -7.46 13.70 8.46
N SER A 40 -6.90 14.89 8.67
CA SER A 40 -7.59 15.99 9.34
C SER A 40 -8.78 16.55 8.54
N ASP A 41 -8.84 16.31 7.23
CA ASP A 41 -9.99 16.67 6.38
C ASP A 41 -11.14 15.65 6.50
N LEU A 42 -10.84 14.41 6.91
CA LEU A 42 -11.84 13.35 7.14
C LEU A 42 -12.39 13.34 8.57
N TRP A 43 -11.79 14.11 9.48
CA TRP A 43 -12.21 14.11 10.86
C TRP A 43 -13.47 14.95 11.08
N CYS A 44 -14.51 14.30 11.59
CA CYS A 44 -15.75 14.96 12.02
C CYS A 44 -15.76 15.09 13.54
N GLU A 45 -15.68 16.33 14.06
CA GLU A 45 -15.67 16.59 15.51
C GLU A 45 -17.05 16.39 16.15
N ASP A 46 -18.11 16.71 15.41
CA ASP A 46 -19.49 16.67 15.92
C ASP A 46 -20.13 15.30 15.65
N SER A 47 -19.90 14.35 16.56
CA SER A 47 -20.57 13.04 16.59
C SER A 47 -20.37 12.16 15.34
N PRO A 48 -19.13 11.68 15.09
CA PRO A 48 -18.87 10.82 13.94
C PRO A 48 -19.71 9.54 14.01
N THR A 49 -20.38 9.20 12.91
CA THR A 49 -21.10 7.94 12.80
C THR A 49 -20.12 6.77 12.84
N ASP A 50 -20.61 5.57 13.14
CA ASP A 50 -19.75 4.38 13.08
C ASP A 50 -19.23 4.12 11.65
N HIS A 51 -19.95 4.60 10.63
CA HIS A 51 -19.49 4.57 9.25
C HIS A 51 -18.28 5.50 9.03
N ASP A 52 -18.35 6.74 9.52
CA ASP A 52 -17.26 7.73 9.43
C ASP A 52 -16.00 7.23 10.13
N LYS A 53 -16.15 6.66 11.34
CA LYS A 53 -15.03 6.08 12.09
C LYS A 53 -14.35 4.96 11.31
N ARG A 54 -15.11 4.14 10.59
CA ARG A 54 -14.57 3.04 9.76
C ARG A 54 -13.85 3.56 8.52
N ILE A 55 -14.39 4.60 7.86
CA ILE A 55 -13.72 5.25 6.73
C ILE A 55 -12.40 5.85 7.21
N PHE A 56 -12.43 6.63 8.30
CA PHE A 56 -11.25 7.23 8.89
C PHE A 56 -10.18 6.18 9.22
N ALA A 57 -10.56 5.08 9.90
CA ALA A 57 -9.63 3.99 10.22
C ALA A 57 -9.04 3.33 8.96
N CYS A 58 -9.85 3.12 7.91
CA CYS A 58 -9.38 2.56 6.64
C CYS A 58 -8.39 3.51 5.94
N VAL A 59 -8.66 4.81 5.93
CA VAL A 59 -7.77 5.81 5.31
C VAL A 59 -6.49 5.98 6.11
N LEU A 60 -6.55 5.98 7.45
CA LEU A 60 -5.37 6.00 8.32
C LEU A 60 -4.44 4.81 8.02
N ASP A 61 -4.99 3.59 8.01
CA ASP A 61 -4.20 2.39 7.74
C ASP A 61 -3.64 2.39 6.29
N LEU A 62 -4.43 2.86 5.32
CA LEU A 62 -3.96 3.07 3.95
C LEU A 62 -2.81 4.08 3.88
N ARG A 63 -2.92 5.21 4.57
CA ARG A 63 -1.89 6.25 4.59
C ARG A 63 -0.59 5.74 5.21
N LEU A 64 -0.66 5.03 6.33
CA LEU A 64 0.50 4.37 6.93
C LEU A 64 1.18 3.39 5.97
N ASN A 65 0.39 2.56 5.27
CA ASN A 65 0.94 1.59 4.34
C ASN A 65 1.61 2.26 3.13
N VAL A 66 1.00 3.31 2.59
CA VAL A 66 1.56 4.10 1.48
C VAL A 66 2.84 4.79 1.91
N SER A 67 2.85 5.50 3.03
CA SER A 67 4.03 6.22 3.51
C SER A 67 5.23 5.29 3.70
N CYS A 68 5.01 4.09 4.24
CA CYS A 68 6.10 3.12 4.36
C CYS A 68 6.47 2.45 3.02
N LEU A 69 5.53 2.27 2.08
CA LEU A 69 5.84 1.75 0.74
C LEU A 69 6.80 2.71 0.03
N GLU A 70 6.55 4.02 0.14
CA GLU A 70 7.40 5.05 -0.45
C GLU A 70 8.80 5.10 0.17
N VAL A 71 8.89 4.97 1.50
CA VAL A 71 10.19 4.81 2.17
C VAL A 71 10.95 3.59 1.65
N ASN A 72 10.26 2.45 1.49
CA ASN A 72 10.88 1.25 0.91
C ASN A 72 11.34 1.51 -0.52
N LEU A 73 10.52 2.20 -1.33
CA LEU A 73 10.84 2.54 -2.71
C LEU A 73 12.09 3.43 -2.78
N SER A 74 12.16 4.48 -1.96
CA SER A 74 13.34 5.35 -1.86
C SER A 74 14.59 4.58 -1.47
N LYS A 75 14.50 3.67 -0.49
CA LYS A 75 15.63 2.83 -0.07
C LYS A 75 16.08 1.85 -1.16
N ILE A 76 15.15 1.35 -1.98
CA ILE A 76 15.46 0.54 -3.16
C ILE A 76 16.22 1.39 -4.21
N VAL A 77 15.78 2.63 -4.48
CA VAL A 77 16.49 3.57 -5.39
C VAL A 77 17.88 3.91 -4.87
N GLU A 78 17.99 4.23 -3.58
CA GLU A 78 19.27 4.59 -2.97
C GLU A 78 20.25 3.43 -3.07
N SER A 79 19.80 2.23 -2.70
CA SER A 79 20.58 0.99 -2.84
C SER A 79 21.02 0.77 -4.29
N ALA A 80 20.15 1.07 -5.26
CA ALA A 80 20.44 1.00 -6.68
C ALA A 80 21.56 1.93 -7.14
N ASN A 81 21.55 3.16 -6.65
CA ASN A 81 22.49 4.19 -7.05
C ASN A 81 23.85 4.03 -6.35
N ASN A 82 23.86 3.47 -5.14
CA ASN A 82 25.06 3.32 -4.30
C ASN A 82 25.80 2.00 -4.51
N SER A 83 25.21 1.03 -5.22
CA SER A 83 25.89 -0.20 -5.59
C SER A 83 27.01 0.07 -6.60
N ASN A 84 28.22 0.32 -6.11
CA ASN A 84 29.45 0.10 -6.88
C ASN A 84 29.48 -1.40 -7.21
N LEU A 85 29.15 -1.73 -8.45
CA LEU A 85 28.96 -3.08 -9.01
C LEU A 85 30.28 -3.87 -9.12
N ASP A 86 31.04 -3.94 -8.04
CA ASP A 86 32.16 -4.86 -7.93
C ASP A 86 32.20 -5.44 -6.52
N THR A 87 31.31 -6.39 -6.25
CA THR A 87 31.60 -7.57 -5.41
C THR A 87 30.38 -8.48 -5.34
N LYS A 88 30.58 -9.71 -5.83
CA LYS A 88 29.72 -10.88 -5.58
C LYS A 88 29.69 -11.31 -4.09
N GLU A 89 30.18 -10.49 -3.16
CA GLU A 89 30.61 -10.96 -1.83
C GLU A 89 29.87 -10.35 -0.63
N ASN A 90 29.01 -9.34 -0.79
CA ASN A 90 28.31 -8.77 0.37
C ASN A 90 26.93 -9.43 0.61
N ILE A 91 26.92 -10.56 1.31
CA ILE A 91 25.71 -11.26 1.75
C ILE A 91 24.74 -10.36 2.53
N TYR A 92 25.24 -9.32 3.23
CA TYR A 92 24.39 -8.39 3.97
C TYR A 92 23.58 -7.48 3.04
N GLU A 93 24.15 -7.05 1.92
CA GLU A 93 23.42 -6.28 0.90
C GLU A 93 22.36 -7.14 0.22
N ALA A 94 22.65 -8.42 -0.02
CA ALA A 94 21.65 -9.36 -0.53
C ALA A 94 20.48 -9.54 0.45
N PHE A 95 20.74 -9.63 1.76
CA PHE A 95 19.68 -9.69 2.77
C PHE A 95 18.89 -8.38 2.90
N ARG A 96 19.56 -7.23 2.77
CA ARG A 96 18.89 -5.92 2.73
C ARG A 96 17.97 -5.82 1.52
N CYS A 97 18.43 -6.22 0.34
CA CYS A 97 17.60 -6.27 -0.87
C CYS A 97 16.39 -7.19 -0.69
N PHE A 98 16.60 -8.37 -0.10
CA PHE A 98 15.53 -9.31 0.22
C PHE A 98 14.47 -8.67 1.13
N GLU A 99 14.89 -8.01 2.22
CA GLU A 99 14.01 -7.36 3.19
C GLU A 99 13.23 -6.20 2.55
N LEU A 100 13.89 -5.35 1.77
CA LEU A 100 13.25 -4.24 1.06
C LEU A 100 12.24 -4.73 0.02
N ASN A 101 12.63 -5.70 -0.82
CA ASN A 101 11.78 -6.26 -1.88
C ASN A 101 10.53 -6.92 -1.29
N THR A 102 10.71 -7.80 -0.29
CA THR A 102 9.59 -8.50 0.36
C THR A 102 8.66 -7.53 1.10
N SER A 103 9.22 -6.54 1.79
CA SER A 103 8.45 -5.48 2.44
C SER A 103 7.69 -4.62 1.44
N TYR A 104 8.27 -4.28 0.29
CA TYR A 104 7.59 -3.55 -0.77
C TYR A 104 6.38 -4.34 -1.29
N ILE A 105 6.58 -5.60 -1.67
CA ILE A 105 5.52 -6.43 -2.27
C ILE A 105 4.36 -6.65 -1.31
N THR A 106 4.66 -6.92 -0.04
CA THR A 106 3.63 -7.15 0.98
C THR A 106 2.82 -5.87 1.24
N ARG A 107 3.48 -4.71 1.33
CA ARG A 107 2.80 -3.41 1.46
C ARG A 107 1.98 -3.08 0.23
N TYR A 108 2.50 -3.30 -0.97
CA TYR A 108 1.77 -3.09 -2.23
C TYR A 108 0.46 -3.87 -2.24
N ARG A 109 0.50 -5.18 -1.93
CA ARG A 109 -0.71 -6.02 -1.81
C ARG A 109 -1.68 -5.50 -0.74
N SER A 110 -1.17 -5.17 0.43
CA SER A 110 -1.96 -4.60 1.54
C SER A 110 -2.70 -3.34 1.11
N ILE A 111 -2.05 -2.45 0.35
CA ILE A 111 -2.64 -1.21 -0.16
C ILE A 111 -3.83 -1.50 -1.08
N PHE A 112 -3.70 -2.44 -2.03
CA PHE A 112 -4.83 -2.76 -2.90
C PHE A 112 -6.01 -3.39 -2.15
N ASP A 113 -5.73 -4.29 -1.19
CA ASP A 113 -6.78 -4.85 -0.33
C ASP A 113 -7.52 -3.75 0.45
N LYS A 114 -6.79 -2.74 0.92
CA LYS A 114 -7.35 -1.57 1.62
C LYS A 114 -8.13 -0.66 0.69
N ILE A 115 -7.64 -0.39 -0.52
CA ILE A 115 -8.36 0.40 -1.52
C ILE A 115 -9.68 -0.28 -1.89
N MET A 116 -9.67 -1.58 -2.18
CA MET A 116 -10.90 -2.34 -2.45
C MET A 116 -11.84 -2.30 -1.25
N GLY A 117 -11.32 -2.47 -0.02
CA GLY A 117 -12.11 -2.36 1.20
C GLY A 117 -12.73 -0.99 1.41
N LEU A 118 -11.96 0.08 1.21
CA LEU A 118 -12.42 1.47 1.32
C LEU A 118 -13.50 1.76 0.28
N LEU A 119 -13.31 1.34 -0.97
CA LEU A 119 -14.31 1.51 -2.03
C LEU A 119 -15.61 0.75 -1.74
N VAL A 120 -15.51 -0.49 -1.24
CA VAL A 120 -16.72 -1.23 -0.79
C VAL A 120 -17.37 -0.51 0.37
N LEU A 121 -16.60 0.01 1.32
CA LEU A 121 -17.14 0.72 2.46
C LEU A 121 -17.92 1.96 2.00
N ILE A 122 -17.34 2.78 1.14
CA ILE A 122 -17.95 4.02 0.65
C ILE A 122 -19.19 3.74 -0.22
N ILE A 123 -19.10 2.78 -1.14
CA ILE A 123 -20.11 2.61 -2.19
C ILE A 123 -21.20 1.63 -1.78
N ARG A 124 -20.85 0.56 -1.06
CA ARG A 124 -21.76 -0.53 -0.63
C ARG A 124 -21.47 -0.91 0.83
N PRO A 125 -21.64 0.02 1.79
CA PRO A 125 -21.28 -0.19 3.19
C PRO A 125 -21.90 -1.44 3.80
N GLU A 126 -23.12 -1.78 3.40
CA GLU A 126 -23.85 -2.97 3.87
C GLU A 126 -23.19 -4.30 3.44
N MET A 127 -22.32 -4.26 2.42
CA MET A 127 -21.59 -5.44 1.94
C MET A 127 -20.19 -5.57 2.54
N TYR A 128 -19.69 -4.56 3.25
CA TYR A 128 -18.30 -4.49 3.71
C TYR A 128 -17.93 -5.65 4.63
N ASP A 129 -18.77 -6.01 5.60
CA ASP A 129 -18.42 -7.06 6.56
C ASP A 129 -18.28 -8.43 5.86
N SER A 130 -19.11 -8.68 4.84
CA SER A 130 -18.98 -9.86 4.00
C SER A 130 -17.74 -9.84 3.10
N PHE A 131 -17.27 -8.64 2.75
CA PHE A 131 -16.07 -8.44 1.93
C PHE A 131 -14.79 -8.59 2.76
N SER A 132 -14.75 -8.01 3.97
CA SER A 132 -13.56 -7.95 4.81
C SER A 132 -13.02 -9.32 5.20
N VAL A 133 -13.92 -10.30 5.40
CA VAL A 133 -13.61 -11.69 5.76
C VAL A 133 -13.49 -12.63 4.55
N ALA A 134 -13.66 -12.13 3.32
CA ALA A 134 -13.67 -12.97 2.13
C ALA A 134 -12.27 -13.54 1.82
N LYS A 135 -12.17 -14.85 1.60
CA LYS A 135 -10.92 -15.52 1.16
C LYS A 135 -10.42 -15.06 -0.22
N LYS A 136 -11.35 -14.66 -1.09
CA LYS A 136 -11.08 -14.20 -2.47
C LYS A 136 -11.53 -12.75 -2.64
N LYS A 137 -10.87 -11.81 -1.97
CA LYS A 137 -11.24 -10.38 -1.96
C LYS A 137 -11.40 -9.79 -3.35
N LYS A 138 -10.45 -10.00 -4.27
CA LYS A 138 -10.53 -9.54 -5.68
C LYS A 138 -11.82 -9.97 -6.38
N ASN A 139 -12.16 -11.27 -6.32
CA ASN A 139 -13.39 -11.77 -6.94
C ASN A 139 -14.65 -11.21 -6.25
N LYS A 140 -14.63 -11.12 -4.92
CA LYS A 140 -15.74 -10.54 -4.15
C LYS A 140 -15.93 -9.05 -4.48
N PHE A 141 -14.84 -8.30 -4.66
CA PHE A 141 -14.85 -6.90 -5.08
C PHE A 141 -15.54 -6.72 -6.43
N VAL A 142 -15.11 -7.47 -7.46
CA VAL A 142 -15.74 -7.44 -8.80
C VAL A 142 -17.22 -7.77 -8.72
N ASN A 143 -17.60 -8.80 -7.95
CA ASN A 143 -18.99 -9.18 -7.78
C ASN A 143 -19.81 -8.06 -7.13
N ILE A 144 -19.29 -7.41 -6.07
CA ILE A 144 -19.97 -6.28 -5.40
C ILE A 144 -20.16 -5.13 -6.40
N MET A 145 -19.09 -4.74 -7.11
CA MET A 145 -19.14 -3.60 -8.03
C MET A 145 -20.04 -3.87 -9.24
N SER A 146 -20.19 -5.13 -9.65
CA SER A 146 -21.12 -5.52 -10.71
C SER A 146 -22.60 -5.38 -10.37
N LEU A 147 -22.93 -5.16 -9.10
CA LEU A 147 -24.30 -4.90 -8.65
C LEU A 147 -24.69 -3.41 -8.76
N ILE A 148 -23.76 -2.53 -9.16
CA ILE A 148 -24.00 -1.10 -9.31
C ILE A 148 -24.33 -0.80 -10.78
N ASP A 149 -23.34 -0.94 -11.66
CA ASP A 149 -23.47 -0.78 -13.10
C ASP A 149 -22.27 -1.42 -13.83
N ASP A 150 -22.28 -1.37 -15.17
CA ASP A 150 -21.23 -1.94 -16.02
C ASP A 150 -19.90 -1.17 -15.94
N ASP A 151 -19.92 0.14 -15.66
CA ASP A 151 -18.72 0.95 -15.54
C ASP A 151 -17.94 0.61 -14.25
N HIS A 152 -18.63 0.46 -13.13
CA HIS A 152 -18.06 -0.01 -11.86
C HIS A 152 -17.52 -1.43 -11.98
N LYS A 153 -18.24 -2.31 -12.69
CA LYS A 153 -17.75 -3.67 -13.00
C LYS A 153 -16.48 -3.62 -13.84
N HIS A 154 -16.43 -2.78 -14.86
CA HIS A 154 -15.27 -2.64 -15.73
C HIS A 154 -14.06 -2.14 -14.94
N PHE A 155 -14.23 -1.08 -14.16
CA PHE A 155 -13.21 -0.55 -13.25
C PHE A 155 -12.70 -1.63 -12.29
N ALA A 156 -13.59 -2.34 -11.60
CA ALA A 156 -13.22 -3.35 -10.62
C ALA A 156 -12.47 -4.53 -11.25
N THR A 157 -12.84 -4.89 -12.48
CA THR A 157 -12.16 -5.93 -13.26
C THR A 157 -10.75 -5.47 -13.61
N LYS A 158 -10.58 -4.24 -14.13
CA LYS A 158 -9.25 -3.68 -14.47
C LYS A 158 -8.33 -3.54 -13.27
N LEU A 159 -8.88 -3.13 -12.13
CA LEU A 159 -8.14 -3.08 -10.87
C LEU A 159 -7.68 -4.49 -10.45
N SER A 160 -8.59 -5.46 -10.47
CA SER A 160 -8.28 -6.84 -10.10
C SER A 160 -7.27 -7.51 -11.03
N GLU A 161 -7.34 -7.24 -12.33
CA GLU A 161 -6.37 -7.68 -13.35
C GLU A 161 -4.97 -7.11 -13.06
N SER A 162 -4.87 -5.80 -12.79
CA SER A 162 -3.60 -5.14 -12.46
C SER A 162 -2.94 -5.76 -11.23
N ILE A 163 -3.72 -6.03 -10.17
CA ILE A 163 -3.22 -6.69 -8.96
C ILE A 163 -2.80 -8.12 -9.27
N ALA A 164 -3.58 -8.86 -10.08
CA ALA A 164 -3.24 -10.23 -10.44
C ALA A 164 -1.94 -10.32 -11.25
N LEU A 165 -1.68 -9.37 -12.15
CA LEU A 165 -0.41 -9.27 -12.87
C LEU A 165 0.76 -9.09 -11.91
N PHE A 166 0.63 -8.16 -10.95
CA PHE A 166 1.64 -7.95 -9.91
C PHE A 166 1.83 -9.20 -9.04
N ASP A 167 0.74 -9.82 -8.58
CA ASP A 167 0.78 -11.02 -7.75
C ASP A 167 1.44 -12.19 -8.45
N ASN A 168 1.15 -12.41 -9.73
CA ASN A 168 1.72 -13.50 -10.51
C ASN A 168 3.22 -13.29 -10.74
N LYS A 169 3.63 -12.04 -10.99
CA LYS A 169 5.04 -11.68 -11.22
C LYS A 169 5.86 -11.81 -9.94
N TYR A 170 5.36 -11.25 -8.84
CA TYR A 170 6.05 -11.21 -7.55
C TYR A 170 5.54 -12.27 -6.59
N ARG A 171 5.09 -13.40 -7.12
CA ARG A 171 4.58 -14.50 -6.30
C ARG A 171 5.72 -15.04 -5.46
N THR A 172 5.81 -14.57 -4.22
CA THR A 172 6.78 -15.04 -3.26
C THR A 172 6.32 -16.42 -2.80
N ALA A 173 7.22 -17.41 -2.90
CA ALA A 173 6.98 -18.75 -2.39
C ALA A 173 6.58 -18.76 -0.91
N GLU A 174 7.03 -17.75 -0.16
CA GLU A 174 6.79 -17.55 1.27
C GLU A 174 5.31 -17.35 1.61
N VAL A 175 4.55 -16.67 0.74
CA VAL A 175 3.10 -16.45 0.94
C VAL A 175 2.29 -17.70 0.55
N HIS A 176 2.90 -18.65 -0.17
CA HIS A 176 2.23 -19.84 -0.71
C HIS A 176 2.81 -21.17 -0.22
N GLY A 177 3.72 -21.15 0.76
CA GLY A 177 4.25 -22.35 1.42
C GLY A 177 5.08 -23.28 0.53
N SER A 178 5.64 -22.81 -0.60
CA SER A 178 6.34 -23.68 -1.57
C SER A 178 7.83 -23.93 -1.26
N GLY A 179 8.33 -23.46 -0.11
CA GLY A 179 9.65 -23.80 0.43
C GLY A 179 10.88 -23.31 -0.35
N SER A 180 10.73 -22.42 -1.34
CA SER A 180 11.86 -21.95 -2.18
C SER A 180 11.87 -20.44 -2.37
N VAL A 181 12.86 -19.75 -1.79
CA VAL A 181 13.03 -18.31 -2.01
C VAL A 181 13.41 -18.04 -3.46
N ARG A 182 12.78 -17.04 -4.09
CA ARG A 182 13.08 -16.68 -5.48
C ARG A 182 14.40 -15.93 -5.55
N LYS A 183 15.27 -16.29 -6.50
CA LYS A 183 16.59 -15.67 -6.69
C LYS A 183 16.51 -14.15 -6.88
N TRP A 184 15.47 -13.67 -7.56
CA TRP A 184 15.29 -12.23 -7.78
C TRP A 184 15.03 -11.42 -6.51
N ASN A 185 14.60 -12.04 -5.40
CA ASN A 185 14.51 -11.31 -4.12
C ASN A 185 15.88 -10.81 -3.66
N PHE A 186 16.96 -11.46 -4.10
CA PHE A 186 18.36 -11.10 -3.82
C PHE A 186 19.04 -10.41 -5.00
N GLU A 187 18.34 -10.17 -6.12
CA GLU A 187 18.95 -9.53 -7.28
C GLU A 187 19.28 -8.07 -6.97
N MET A 188 20.58 -7.76 -7.04
CA MET A 188 21.13 -6.40 -7.03
C MET A 188 21.21 -5.84 -8.47
N ILE A 189 20.28 -6.24 -9.35
CA ILE A 189 20.28 -5.81 -10.75
C ILE A 189 19.38 -4.58 -10.87
N TYR A 190 20.03 -3.43 -10.82
CA TYR A 190 19.39 -2.14 -10.98
C TYR A 190 19.48 -1.72 -12.45
N GLY A 191 18.35 -1.79 -13.15
CA GLY A 191 18.25 -1.39 -14.55
C GLY A 191 16.80 -1.39 -15.01
N PRO A 192 16.48 -0.68 -16.10
CA PRO A 192 15.10 -0.50 -16.58
C PRO A 192 14.38 -1.80 -16.96
N SER A 193 15.11 -2.90 -17.10
CA SER A 193 14.61 -4.25 -17.40
C SER A 193 14.65 -5.22 -16.20
N GLY A 194 15.08 -4.76 -15.02
CA GLY A 194 15.17 -5.60 -13.82
C GLY A 194 13.84 -5.71 -13.07
N ASN A 195 13.69 -6.76 -12.25
CA ASN A 195 12.49 -6.98 -11.43
C ASN A 195 12.16 -5.81 -10.49
N GLN A 196 13.17 -5.02 -10.10
CA GLN A 196 12.99 -3.80 -9.32
C GLN A 196 12.43 -2.63 -10.14
N ALA A 197 12.81 -2.47 -11.42
CA ALA A 197 12.20 -1.47 -12.31
C ALA A 197 10.69 -1.67 -12.42
N ASP A 198 10.26 -2.93 -12.48
CA ASP A 198 8.85 -3.28 -12.49
C ASP A 198 8.12 -2.92 -11.18
N MET A 199 8.81 -2.90 -10.02
CA MET A 199 8.23 -2.39 -8.78
C MET A 199 8.00 -0.89 -8.89
N PHE A 200 8.94 -0.14 -9.47
CA PHE A 200 8.73 1.28 -9.79
C PHE A 200 7.54 1.49 -10.74
N TRP A 201 7.41 0.69 -11.79
CA TRP A 201 6.27 0.77 -12.70
C TRP A 201 4.94 0.43 -12.02
N SER A 202 4.96 -0.49 -11.06
CA SER A 202 3.77 -0.83 -10.27
C SER A 202 3.29 0.34 -9.41
N TRP A 203 4.20 1.19 -8.92
CA TRP A 203 3.85 2.45 -8.26
C TRP A 203 3.13 3.42 -9.19
N ASN A 204 3.56 3.53 -10.46
CA ASN A 204 2.89 4.37 -11.45
C ASN A 204 1.44 3.93 -11.76
N THR A 205 1.09 2.68 -11.47
CA THR A 205 -0.29 2.19 -11.54
C THR A 205 -1.09 2.56 -10.30
N LEU A 206 -0.46 2.51 -9.12
CA LEU A 206 -1.10 2.76 -7.82
C LEU A 206 -1.30 4.26 -7.56
N HIS A 207 -0.31 5.09 -7.88
CA HIS A 207 -0.30 6.52 -7.55
C HIS A 207 -1.52 7.27 -8.12
N PRO A 208 -1.90 7.13 -9.42
CA PRO A 208 -3.09 7.79 -9.95
C PRO A 208 -4.39 7.39 -9.24
N LEU A 209 -4.49 6.13 -8.80
CA LEU A 209 -5.64 5.63 -8.05
C LEU A 209 -5.73 6.29 -6.66
N LEU A 210 -4.60 6.42 -5.96
CA LEU A 210 -4.53 7.15 -4.68
C LEU A 210 -4.89 8.62 -4.89
N THR A 211 -4.32 9.30 -5.89
CA THR A 211 -4.66 10.69 -6.20
C THR A 211 -6.14 10.87 -6.54
N ALA A 212 -6.76 9.91 -7.23
CA ALA A 212 -8.19 9.95 -7.51
C ALA A 212 -9.03 9.80 -6.24
N LEU A 213 -8.68 8.85 -5.36
CA LEU A 213 -9.36 8.66 -4.07
C LEU A 213 -9.29 9.90 -3.18
N GLY A 214 -8.17 10.64 -3.23
CA GLY A 214 -8.01 11.87 -2.45
C GLY A 214 -8.86 13.06 -2.89
N LYS A 215 -9.55 12.95 -4.02
CA LYS A 215 -10.48 13.97 -4.53
C LYS A 215 -11.94 13.73 -4.14
N TYR A 216 -12.23 12.56 -3.58
CA TYR A 216 -13.56 12.18 -3.07
C TYR A 216 -13.63 12.39 -1.57
#